data_AF-A0A9E0INQ2-F1
#
_entry.id   AF-A0A9E0INQ2-F1
#
_cell.length_a   1.000
_cell.length_b   1.000
_cell.length_c   1.000
_cell.angle_alpha   90.00
_cell.angle_beta   90.00
_cell.angle_gamma   90.00
#
_symmetry.space_group_name_H-M   'P 1'
#
loop_
_entity.id
_entity.type
_entity.pdbx_description
1 polymer ?
#
loop_
_entity_poly.entity_id
_entity_poly.type
_entity_poly.pdbx_seq_one_letter_code
_entity_poly.pdbx_strand_id
1 'polypeptide(L)'
;MPRPHPLTPCAIATALVMAAVGGPAADAHVQPAVDRNNRYLKLSPHGGRVRLVYTVYFGEIPGAAARRNMDTNHDGALSDAESTPVGLRLGEAVRPALEVLIDGQPVPLRWDQIDVGLGAPVVAAGSFSVDLVAWLCAPASARGRGAHHIELRDRFALPAPGETELRAEPDLGVRVSKVTIGGELARGEDVKLSGAAEPLADGWVVHYEVGPEAALGADGCAAGPGGSGSGSGRGRAWWLALVGAAVLGAGLLGWKVRTSRGTRTSRRSASS
;
A
#
# COMPACT_ATOMS: atom_id res chain seq x y z
N MET A 1 -60.56 55.56 -12.31
CA MET A 1 -59.35 55.06 -11.62
C MET A 1 -59.09 53.64 -12.09
N PRO A 2 -57.98 53.37 -12.80
CA PRO A 2 -57.68 52.05 -13.34
C PRO A 2 -57.16 51.11 -12.24
N ARG A 3 -57.60 49.84 -12.29
CA ARG A 3 -57.19 48.76 -11.37
C ARG A 3 -55.82 48.21 -11.81
N PRO A 4 -54.88 47.92 -10.88
CA PRO A 4 -53.64 47.24 -11.22
C PRO A 4 -53.88 45.74 -11.45
N HIS A 5 -53.32 45.20 -12.54
CA HIS A 5 -53.32 43.78 -12.83
C HIS A 5 -52.24 43.06 -12.01
N PRO A 6 -52.53 41.89 -11.40
CA PRO A 6 -51.52 41.08 -10.74
C PRO A 6 -50.64 40.36 -11.77
N LEU A 7 -49.33 40.46 -11.58
CA LEU A 7 -48.32 39.76 -12.38
C LEU A 7 -48.29 38.28 -11.99
N THR A 8 -48.53 37.42 -12.98
CA THR A 8 -48.43 35.96 -12.88
C THR A 8 -46.97 35.54 -12.66
N PRO A 9 -46.63 34.82 -11.57
CA PRO A 9 -45.28 34.31 -11.36
C PRO A 9 -45.04 33.08 -12.26
N CYS A 10 -44.07 33.21 -13.16
CA CYS A 10 -43.57 32.13 -14.00
C CYS A 10 -42.74 31.18 -13.12
N ALA A 11 -43.32 30.04 -12.74
CA ALA A 11 -42.63 29.00 -11.98
C ALA A 11 -41.71 28.19 -12.92
N ILE A 12 -40.41 28.49 -12.90
CA ILE A 12 -39.38 27.70 -13.58
C ILE A 12 -39.05 26.50 -12.68
N ALA A 13 -39.67 25.36 -12.95
CA ALA A 13 -39.33 24.08 -12.34
C ALA A 13 -38.00 23.58 -12.93
N THR A 14 -36.91 23.79 -12.19
CA THR A 14 -35.59 23.23 -12.54
C THR A 14 -35.55 21.78 -12.10
N ALA A 15 -35.81 20.85 -13.03
CA ALA A 15 -35.64 19.43 -12.82
C ALA A 15 -34.13 19.09 -12.82
N LEU A 16 -33.55 18.98 -11.62
CA LEU A 16 -32.18 18.53 -11.42
C LEU A 16 -32.13 17.01 -11.62
N VAL A 17 -31.92 16.57 -12.87
CA VAL A 17 -31.66 15.17 -13.19
C VAL A 17 -30.26 14.83 -12.68
N MET A 18 -30.19 14.29 -11.46
CA MET A 18 -28.99 13.67 -10.91
C MET A 18 -28.73 12.39 -11.69
N ALA A 19 -28.07 12.52 -12.85
CA ALA A 19 -27.43 11.40 -13.51
C ALA A 19 -26.38 10.84 -12.55
N ALA A 20 -26.75 9.77 -11.85
CA ALA A 20 -25.82 8.93 -11.10
C ALA A 20 -24.89 8.28 -12.14
N VAL A 21 -23.85 9.01 -12.52
CA VAL A 21 -22.73 8.48 -13.28
C VAL A 21 -22.11 7.42 -12.38
N GLY A 22 -22.43 6.16 -12.65
CA GLY A 22 -21.75 5.01 -12.09
C GLY A 22 -20.31 5.02 -12.57
N GLY A 23 -19.48 5.82 -11.91
CA GLY A 23 -18.04 5.75 -12.06
C GLY A 23 -17.56 4.36 -11.64
N PRO A 24 -16.44 3.88 -12.19
CA PRO A 24 -15.80 2.67 -11.68
C PRO A 24 -15.63 2.83 -10.17
N ALA A 25 -16.01 1.80 -9.42
CA ALA A 25 -15.78 1.77 -7.98
C ALA A 25 -14.32 2.16 -7.75
N ALA A 26 -14.09 3.28 -7.07
CA ALA A 26 -12.74 3.71 -6.77
C ALA A 26 -12.09 2.57 -6.00
N ASP A 27 -11.04 2.01 -6.58
CA ASP A 27 -10.32 0.89 -6.00
C ASP A 27 -9.68 1.39 -4.70
N ALA A 28 -10.33 1.06 -3.58
CA ALA A 28 -9.95 1.58 -2.29
C ALA A 28 -8.75 0.77 -1.79
N HIS A 29 -7.61 1.45 -1.62
CA HIS A 29 -6.41 0.88 -1.01
C HIS A 29 -6.75 0.04 0.23
N VAL A 30 -6.05 -1.09 0.42
CA VAL A 30 -6.24 -1.95 1.59
C VAL A 30 -6.18 -1.13 2.86
N GLN A 31 -7.29 -1.14 3.60
CA GLN A 31 -7.34 -0.50 4.89
C GLN A 31 -6.53 -1.32 5.90
N PRO A 32 -5.82 -0.66 6.83
CA PRO A 32 -5.25 -1.28 8.00
C PRO A 32 -6.25 -2.22 8.67
N ALA A 33 -5.90 -3.50 8.85
CA ALA A 33 -6.66 -4.34 9.75
C ALA A 33 -6.48 -3.83 11.19
N VAL A 34 -7.53 -3.88 12.00
CA VAL A 34 -7.47 -3.37 13.39
C VAL A 34 -6.62 -4.31 14.26
N ASP A 35 -6.82 -5.62 14.13
CA ASP A 35 -6.28 -6.66 15.02
C ASP A 35 -5.30 -7.61 14.34
N ARG A 36 -4.97 -7.39 13.06
CA ARG A 36 -4.14 -8.29 12.25
C ARG A 36 -3.06 -7.54 11.47
N ASN A 37 -2.07 -8.29 10.99
CA ASN A 37 -1.04 -7.78 10.11
C ASN A 37 -1.35 -8.16 8.66
N ASN A 38 -1.32 -7.20 7.75
CA ASN A 38 -1.48 -7.47 6.32
C ASN A 38 -0.10 -7.60 5.66
N ARG A 39 -0.06 -8.31 4.53
CA ARG A 39 1.15 -8.43 3.69
C ARG A 39 0.84 -7.94 2.29
N TYR A 40 1.71 -7.10 1.75
CA TYR A 40 1.61 -6.60 0.39
C TYR A 40 2.87 -6.98 -0.37
N LEU A 41 2.68 -7.60 -1.53
CA LEU A 41 3.76 -8.05 -2.40
C LEU A 41 3.56 -7.44 -3.78
N LYS A 42 4.59 -6.78 -4.29
CA LYS A 42 4.59 -6.22 -5.63
C LYS A 42 5.82 -6.67 -6.41
N LEU A 43 5.57 -7.20 -7.60
CA LEU A 43 6.58 -7.54 -8.58
C LEU A 43 6.47 -6.57 -9.75
N SER A 44 7.56 -5.87 -10.03
CA SER A 44 7.66 -4.99 -11.19
C SER A 44 8.80 -5.47 -12.08
N PRO A 45 8.52 -6.19 -13.18
CA PRO A 45 9.57 -6.54 -14.12
C PRO A 45 10.05 -5.31 -14.91
N HIS A 46 11.37 -5.17 -15.03
CA HIS A 46 12.10 -4.05 -15.63
C HIS A 46 13.15 -4.57 -16.62
N GLY A 47 12.71 -5.20 -17.72
CA GLY A 47 13.60 -5.81 -18.69
C GLY A 47 14.47 -6.92 -18.06
N GLY A 48 15.77 -6.66 -17.89
CA GLY A 48 16.75 -7.63 -17.36
C GLY A 48 16.74 -7.84 -15.84
N ARG A 49 15.81 -7.22 -15.10
CA ARG A 49 15.68 -7.36 -13.64
C ARG A 49 14.22 -7.24 -13.21
N VAL A 50 13.93 -7.63 -11.97
CA VAL A 50 12.61 -7.47 -11.35
C VAL A 50 12.75 -6.75 -10.03
N ARG A 51 11.92 -5.75 -9.77
CA ARG A 51 11.82 -5.14 -8.44
C ARG A 51 10.78 -5.90 -7.63
N LEU A 52 11.19 -6.39 -6.47
CA LEU A 52 10.31 -6.92 -5.44
C LEU A 52 10.12 -5.86 -4.36
N VAL A 53 8.86 -5.55 -4.05
CA VAL A 53 8.48 -4.82 -2.83
C VAL A 53 7.70 -5.79 -1.96
N TYR A 54 8.16 -5.99 -0.73
CA TYR A 54 7.55 -6.81 0.29
C TYR A 54 7.26 -5.92 1.50
N THR A 55 5.98 -5.64 1.74
CA THR A 55 5.53 -4.79 2.83
C THR A 55 4.78 -5.62 3.85
N VAL A 56 5.19 -5.53 5.11
CA VAL A 56 4.36 -5.98 6.24
C VAL A 56 3.71 -4.76 6.85
N TYR A 57 2.38 -4.78 6.86
CA TYR A 57 1.58 -3.74 7.47
C TYR A 57 1.10 -4.22 8.83
N PHE A 58 1.59 -3.59 9.90
CA PHE A 58 1.14 -3.90 11.26
C PHE A 58 -0.16 -3.16 11.52
N GLY A 59 -1.22 -3.91 11.84
CA GLY A 59 -2.52 -3.35 12.20
C GLY A 59 -2.50 -2.48 13.46
N GLU A 60 -3.62 -1.85 13.80
CA GLU A 60 -3.66 -0.88 14.91
C GLU A 60 -3.20 -1.46 16.26
N ILE A 61 -3.74 -2.62 16.65
CA ILE A 61 -3.43 -3.30 17.91
C ILE A 61 -2.01 -3.89 17.91
N PRO A 62 -1.62 -4.76 16.95
CA PRO A 62 -0.26 -5.29 16.91
C PRO A 62 0.79 -4.19 16.69
N GLY A 63 0.44 -3.14 15.94
CA GLY A 63 1.27 -1.97 15.71
C GLY A 63 1.55 -1.20 17.00
N ALA A 64 0.51 -0.90 17.78
CA ALA A 64 0.65 -0.26 19.08
C ALA A 64 1.53 -1.07 20.05
N ALA A 65 1.39 -2.40 20.06
CA ALA A 65 2.23 -3.28 20.87
C ALA A 65 3.69 -3.25 20.44
N ALA A 66 3.96 -3.35 19.13
CA ALA A 66 5.31 -3.29 18.60
C ALA A 66 5.96 -1.92 18.84
N ARG A 67 5.22 -0.80 18.76
CA ARG A 67 5.73 0.55 19.10
C ARG A 67 6.22 0.64 20.54
N ARG A 68 5.45 0.13 21.51
CA ARG A 68 5.88 0.09 22.91
C ARG A 68 7.15 -0.74 23.11
N ASN A 69 7.33 -1.79 22.31
CA ASN A 69 8.54 -2.62 22.35
C ASN A 69 9.75 -1.97 21.63
N MET A 70 9.50 -1.02 20.71
CA MET A 70 10.54 -0.24 20.04
C MET A 70 11.12 0.86 20.93
N ASP A 71 10.29 1.49 21.76
CA ASP A 71 10.66 2.54 22.70
C ASP A 71 11.49 1.98 23.86
N THR A 72 12.78 1.80 23.59
CA THR A 72 13.71 1.16 24.53
C THR A 72 14.19 2.12 25.60
N ASN A 73 14.15 3.42 25.34
CA ASN A 73 14.53 4.45 26.29
C ASN A 73 13.33 4.98 27.11
N HIS A 74 12.11 4.59 26.76
CA HIS A 74 10.86 4.95 27.44
C HIS A 74 10.56 6.45 27.45
N ASP A 75 10.94 7.16 26.39
CA ASP A 75 10.68 8.61 26.25
C ASP A 75 9.35 8.94 25.54
N GLY A 76 8.65 7.92 25.04
CA GLY A 76 7.37 8.06 24.34
C GLY A 76 7.47 8.56 22.90
N ALA A 77 8.68 8.79 22.38
CA ALA A 77 8.98 9.02 20.97
C ALA A 77 9.61 7.76 20.36
N LEU A 78 9.62 7.68 19.02
CA LEU A 78 10.30 6.60 18.30
C LEU A 78 11.32 7.20 17.36
N SER A 79 12.59 6.94 17.64
CA SER A 79 13.70 7.37 16.79
C SER A 79 13.96 6.42 15.62
N ASP A 80 14.71 6.88 14.62
CA ASP A 80 15.22 6.02 13.55
C ASP A 80 16.14 4.91 14.11
N ALA A 81 16.87 5.19 15.20
CA ALA A 81 17.75 4.22 15.86
C ALA A 81 16.97 3.06 16.51
N GLU A 82 15.76 3.31 17.00
CA GLU A 82 14.90 2.30 17.63
C GLU A 82 14.08 1.50 16.61
N SER A 83 13.63 2.16 15.54
CA SER A 83 12.82 1.52 14.50
C SER A 83 13.65 0.72 13.50
N THR A 84 14.86 1.16 13.13
CA THR A 84 15.73 0.47 12.17
C THR A 84 15.97 -1.01 12.53
N PRO A 85 16.30 -1.37 13.79
CA PRO A 85 16.45 -2.78 14.19
C PRO A 85 15.19 -3.64 13.99
N VAL A 86 13.98 -3.07 14.04
CA VAL A 86 12.74 -3.81 13.72
C VAL A 86 12.71 -4.17 12.25
N GLY A 87 12.99 -3.20 11.37
CA GLY A 87 13.05 -3.44 9.92
C GLY A 87 14.10 -4.50 9.56
N LEU A 88 15.30 -4.38 10.13
CA LEU A 88 16.40 -5.33 9.89
C LEU A 88 16.03 -6.76 10.34
N ARG A 89 15.51 -6.93 11.56
CA ARG A 89 15.10 -8.25 12.07
C ARG A 89 14.01 -8.88 11.22
N LEU A 90 13.03 -8.09 10.78
CA LEU A 90 12.00 -8.60 9.87
C LEU A 90 12.59 -9.00 8.52
N GLY A 91 13.46 -8.18 7.95
CA GLY A 91 14.15 -8.49 6.69
C GLY A 91 14.99 -9.77 6.78
N GLU A 92 15.70 -9.98 7.89
CA GLU A 92 16.46 -11.21 8.17
C GLU A 92 15.57 -12.45 8.29
N ALA A 93 14.38 -12.30 8.89
CA ALA A 93 13.43 -13.40 9.05
C ALA A 93 12.69 -13.74 7.74
N VAL A 94 12.31 -12.74 6.94
CA VAL A 94 11.60 -12.94 5.66
C VAL A 94 12.53 -13.53 4.60
N ARG A 95 13.77 -13.03 4.48
CA ARG A 95 14.69 -13.42 3.40
C ARG A 95 14.83 -14.93 3.18
N PRO A 96 15.14 -15.77 4.19
CA PRO A 96 15.29 -17.21 3.98
C PRO A 96 13.96 -17.95 3.73
N ALA A 97 12.83 -17.30 4.03
CA ALA A 97 11.50 -17.84 3.79
C ALA A 97 10.99 -17.56 2.37
N LEU A 98 11.67 -16.69 1.61
CA LEU A 98 11.37 -16.42 0.22
C LEU A 98 12.25 -17.24 -0.71
N GLU A 99 11.62 -17.84 -1.72
CA GLU A 99 12.29 -18.48 -2.84
C GLU A 99 11.85 -17.77 -4.13
N VAL A 100 12.83 -17.35 -4.91
CA VAL A 100 12.60 -16.60 -6.15
C VAL A 100 13.24 -17.34 -7.31
N LEU A 101 12.44 -17.65 -8.32
CA LEU A 101 12.89 -18.25 -9.57
C LEU A 101 12.59 -17.28 -10.72
N ILE A 102 13.55 -17.05 -11.61
CA ILE A 102 13.32 -16.38 -12.90
C ILE A 102 13.65 -17.38 -13.99
N ASP A 103 12.66 -17.69 -14.83
CA ASP A 103 12.74 -18.75 -15.84
C ASP A 103 13.22 -20.10 -15.27
N GLY A 104 12.71 -20.45 -14.08
CA GLY A 104 13.06 -21.67 -13.35
C GLY A 104 14.44 -21.67 -12.69
N GLN A 105 15.21 -20.58 -12.82
CA GLN A 105 16.54 -20.47 -12.20
C GLN A 105 16.46 -19.68 -10.89
N PRO A 106 17.11 -20.14 -9.81
CA PRO A 106 17.10 -19.44 -8.54
C PRO A 106 17.85 -18.10 -8.61
N VAL A 107 17.23 -17.07 -8.06
CA VAL A 107 17.81 -15.73 -7.95
C VAL A 107 18.09 -15.40 -6.48
N PRO A 108 19.33 -15.03 -6.12
CA PRO A 108 19.64 -14.67 -4.75
C PRO A 108 18.89 -13.40 -4.35
N LEU A 109 18.19 -13.46 -3.22
CA LEU A 109 17.49 -12.33 -2.65
C LEU A 109 18.39 -11.56 -1.67
N ARG A 110 18.51 -10.25 -1.91
CA ARG A 110 19.10 -9.29 -0.97
C ARG A 110 18.22 -8.05 -0.94
N TRP A 111 17.93 -7.56 0.27
CA TRP A 111 17.24 -6.28 0.43
C TRP A 111 18.20 -5.13 0.10
N ASP A 112 17.82 -4.29 -0.86
CA ASP A 112 18.54 -3.07 -1.20
C ASP A 112 18.03 -1.87 -0.39
N GLN A 113 16.78 -1.92 0.07
CA GLN A 113 16.18 -0.93 0.97
C GLN A 113 15.32 -1.62 2.01
N ILE A 114 15.40 -1.14 3.24
CA ILE A 114 14.56 -1.50 4.37
C ILE A 114 14.10 -0.18 5.00
N ASP A 115 12.79 0.06 5.04
CA ASP A 115 12.20 1.27 5.61
C ASP A 115 11.09 0.93 6.61
N VAL A 116 10.97 1.72 7.67
CA VAL A 116 9.94 1.54 8.70
C VAL A 116 9.04 2.77 8.71
N GLY A 117 7.87 2.63 8.09
CA GLY A 117 6.88 3.68 7.92
C GLY A 117 6.01 3.88 9.16
N LEU A 118 6.50 4.63 10.15
CA LEU A 118 5.77 4.88 11.40
C LEU A 118 4.58 5.86 11.25
N GLY A 119 4.49 6.66 10.20
CA GLY A 119 3.50 7.75 10.12
C GLY A 119 3.77 8.87 11.15
N ALA A 120 3.43 8.64 12.42
CA ALA A 120 3.80 9.49 13.55
C ALA A 120 4.91 8.84 14.40
N PRO A 121 6.01 9.56 14.73
CA PRO A 121 7.14 9.01 15.47
C PRO A 121 6.90 9.05 17.00
N VAL A 122 5.74 8.55 17.42
CA VAL A 122 5.32 8.53 18.83
C VAL A 122 4.85 7.14 19.25
N VAL A 123 4.96 6.86 20.54
CA VAL A 123 4.47 5.62 21.16
C VAL A 123 3.00 5.79 21.48
N ALA A 124 2.20 5.77 20.43
CA ALA A 124 0.74 5.84 20.51
C ALA A 124 0.10 4.58 19.89
N ALA A 125 -1.21 4.47 20.02
CA ALA A 125 -1.97 3.53 19.21
C ALA A 125 -1.81 3.88 17.72
N GLY A 126 -1.77 2.85 16.87
CA GLY A 126 -1.73 3.04 15.43
C GLY A 126 -0.91 1.99 14.71
N SER A 127 -1.25 1.82 13.45
CA SER A 127 -0.55 0.96 12.52
C SER A 127 0.79 1.56 12.09
N PHE A 128 1.64 0.73 11.48
CA PHE A 128 2.83 1.14 10.76
C PHE A 128 3.19 0.08 9.71
N SER A 129 4.10 0.40 8.79
CA SER A 129 4.61 -0.58 7.82
C SER A 129 6.10 -0.81 7.98
N VAL A 130 6.55 -1.98 7.52
CA VAL A 130 7.94 -2.24 7.18
C VAL A 130 8.00 -2.61 5.71
N ASP A 131 8.74 -1.83 4.93
CA ASP A 131 8.93 -2.02 3.51
C ASP A 131 10.31 -2.60 3.23
N LEU A 132 10.34 -3.76 2.59
CA LEU A 132 11.55 -4.45 2.15
C LEU A 132 11.57 -4.42 0.61
N VAL A 133 12.62 -3.83 0.03
CA VAL A 133 12.74 -3.70 -1.44
C VAL A 133 14.00 -4.42 -1.90
N ALA A 134 13.87 -5.22 -2.95
CA ALA A 134 14.97 -5.91 -3.61
C ALA A 134 14.93 -5.72 -5.12
N TRP A 135 16.09 -5.61 -5.74
CA TRP A 135 16.30 -5.69 -7.18
C TRP A 135 16.88 -7.07 -7.53
N LEU A 136 16.02 -7.89 -8.12
CA LEU A 136 16.31 -9.26 -8.52
C LEU A 136 16.89 -9.28 -9.92
N CYS A 137 18.14 -9.70 -10.05
CA CYS A 137 18.79 -9.78 -11.33
C CYS A 137 18.42 -11.07 -12.05
N ALA A 138 17.88 -10.95 -13.27
CA ALA A 138 17.64 -12.11 -14.10
C ALA A 138 18.98 -12.83 -14.37
N PRO A 139 19.01 -14.18 -14.42
CA PRO A 139 20.16 -14.91 -14.92
C PRO A 139 20.52 -14.47 -16.34
N ALA A 140 21.77 -14.65 -16.77
CA ALA A 140 22.22 -14.21 -18.10
C ALA A 140 21.34 -14.78 -19.25
N SER A 141 20.86 -16.02 -19.10
CA SER A 141 19.94 -16.68 -20.04
C SER A 141 18.56 -16.01 -20.12
N ALA A 142 18.17 -15.22 -19.12
CA ALA A 142 16.88 -14.56 -18.97
C ALA A 142 16.94 -13.03 -19.09
N ARG A 143 18.10 -12.44 -19.45
CA ARG A 143 18.29 -10.97 -19.59
C ARG A 143 17.86 -10.42 -20.97
N GLY A 144 17.05 -11.17 -21.70
CA GLY A 144 16.72 -10.91 -23.09
C GLY A 144 15.43 -10.15 -23.32
N ARG A 145 15.12 -9.96 -24.61
CA ARG A 145 13.77 -9.68 -25.08
C ARG A 145 12.98 -11.00 -25.11
N GLY A 146 11.66 -10.90 -25.11
CA GLY A 146 10.76 -12.04 -25.28
C GLY A 146 10.03 -12.43 -23.99
N ALA A 147 9.53 -13.67 -23.96
CA ALA A 147 8.69 -14.16 -22.88
C ALA A 147 9.53 -14.69 -21.71
N HIS A 148 9.14 -14.29 -20.51
CA HIS A 148 9.76 -14.67 -19.26
C HIS A 148 8.70 -14.97 -18.20
N HIS A 149 9.12 -15.59 -17.11
CA HIS A 149 8.32 -15.63 -15.89
C HIS A 149 9.17 -15.51 -14.64
N ILE A 150 8.56 -14.95 -13.61
CA ILE A 150 9.08 -14.98 -12.24
C ILE A 150 8.12 -15.75 -11.36
N GLU A 151 8.65 -16.63 -10.53
CA GLU A 151 7.93 -17.33 -9.48
C GLU A 151 8.49 -16.89 -8.12
N LEU A 152 7.59 -16.45 -7.24
CA LEU A 152 7.88 -16.15 -5.84
C LEU A 152 7.11 -17.14 -4.96
N ARG A 153 7.83 -17.93 -4.17
CA ARG A 153 7.24 -18.71 -3.07
C ARG A 153 7.55 -18.03 -1.77
N ASP A 154 6.51 -17.84 -0.96
CA ASP A 154 6.62 -17.20 0.34
C ASP A 154 6.18 -18.18 1.43
N ARG A 155 7.14 -18.61 2.26
CA ARG A 155 6.90 -19.48 3.41
C ARG A 155 6.93 -18.72 4.74
N PHE A 156 7.00 -17.40 4.71
CA PHE A 156 7.05 -16.58 5.91
C PHE A 156 5.68 -16.60 6.60
N ALA A 157 5.65 -17.13 7.82
CA ALA A 157 4.46 -17.15 8.66
C ALA A 157 4.29 -15.79 9.34
N LEU A 158 3.37 -14.97 8.81
CA LEU A 158 3.09 -13.66 9.37
C LEU A 158 2.37 -13.79 10.72
N PRO A 159 2.84 -13.14 11.81
CA PRO A 159 2.12 -13.14 13.07
C PRO A 159 0.75 -12.46 12.92
N ALA A 160 -0.30 -13.06 13.48
CA ALA A 160 -1.69 -12.56 13.39
C ALA A 160 -2.09 -12.18 11.94
N PRO A 161 -2.09 -13.15 11.00
CA PRO A 161 -2.21 -12.84 9.57
C PRO A 161 -3.61 -12.29 9.21
N GLY A 162 -3.60 -11.15 8.54
CA GLY A 162 -4.73 -10.51 7.87
C GLY A 162 -4.70 -10.78 6.37
N GLU A 163 -5.03 -9.77 5.57
CA GLU A 163 -5.10 -9.88 4.11
C GLU A 163 -3.70 -9.98 3.48
N THR A 164 -3.60 -10.69 2.34
CA THR A 164 -2.45 -10.60 1.44
C THR A 164 -2.86 -10.03 0.09
N GLU A 165 -2.15 -9.00 -0.35
CA GLU A 165 -2.37 -8.38 -1.65
C GLU A 165 -1.14 -8.59 -2.54
N LEU A 166 -1.38 -9.07 -3.76
CA LEU A 166 -0.36 -9.35 -4.76
C LEU A 166 -0.57 -8.43 -5.96
N ARG A 167 0.49 -7.77 -6.41
CA ARG A 167 0.46 -6.84 -7.53
C ARG A 167 1.57 -7.10 -8.53
N ALA A 168 1.21 -7.30 -9.79
CA ALA A 168 2.16 -7.30 -10.89
C ALA A 168 2.06 -5.96 -11.64
N GLU A 169 3.11 -5.14 -11.59
CA GLU A 169 3.10 -3.81 -12.21
C GLU A 169 4.30 -3.67 -13.16
N PRO A 170 4.14 -3.93 -14.46
CA PRO A 170 5.24 -3.86 -15.42
C PRO A 170 5.74 -2.43 -15.64
N ASP A 171 7.03 -2.28 -15.91
CA ASP A 171 7.62 -1.00 -16.34
C ASP A 171 7.48 -0.78 -17.86
N LEU A 172 7.93 0.38 -18.34
CA LEU A 172 7.94 0.72 -19.76
C LEU A 172 8.58 -0.37 -20.62
N GLY A 173 7.88 -0.77 -21.68
CA GLY A 173 8.32 -1.80 -22.62
C GLY A 173 8.18 -3.23 -22.10
N VAL A 174 7.58 -3.43 -20.92
CA VAL A 174 7.22 -4.74 -20.38
C VAL A 174 5.70 -4.89 -20.39
N ARG A 175 5.21 -6.09 -20.69
CA ARG A 175 3.78 -6.44 -20.60
C ARG A 175 3.59 -7.67 -19.72
N VAL A 176 2.73 -7.60 -18.72
CA VAL A 176 2.28 -8.81 -17.99
C VAL A 176 1.25 -9.52 -18.85
N SER A 177 1.43 -10.82 -19.06
CA SER A 177 0.55 -11.63 -19.92
C SER A 177 -0.34 -12.59 -19.13
N LYS A 178 0.15 -13.06 -17.98
CA LYS A 178 -0.55 -14.05 -17.16
C LYS A 178 -0.04 -14.01 -15.72
N VAL A 179 -0.94 -14.14 -14.75
CA VAL A 179 -0.61 -14.31 -13.33
C VAL A 179 -1.27 -15.59 -12.82
N THR A 180 -0.53 -16.41 -12.07
CA THR A 180 -1.09 -17.59 -11.39
C THR A 180 -0.71 -17.67 -9.93
N ILE A 181 -1.56 -18.27 -9.12
CA ILE A 181 -1.35 -18.50 -7.69
C ILE A 181 -1.66 -19.98 -7.41
N GLY A 182 -0.69 -20.73 -6.89
CA GLY A 182 -0.83 -22.17 -6.72
C GLY A 182 -1.15 -22.91 -8.04
N GLY A 183 -0.70 -22.36 -9.17
CA GLY A 183 -1.00 -22.86 -10.51
C GLY A 183 -2.36 -22.44 -11.08
N GLU A 184 -3.25 -21.83 -10.30
CA GLU A 184 -4.55 -21.35 -10.79
C GLU A 184 -4.44 -19.94 -11.41
N LEU A 185 -5.16 -19.71 -12.51
CA LEU A 185 -5.17 -18.40 -13.18
C LEU A 185 -5.83 -17.34 -12.29
N ALA A 186 -5.08 -16.29 -11.98
CA ALA A 186 -5.63 -15.13 -11.31
C ALA A 186 -6.30 -14.19 -12.31
N ARG A 187 -7.38 -13.52 -11.88
CA ARG A 187 -8.10 -12.56 -12.73
C ARG A 187 -7.46 -11.18 -12.60
N GLY A 188 -6.77 -10.73 -13.65
CA GLY A 188 -6.15 -9.41 -13.70
C GLY A 188 -4.70 -9.36 -13.22
N GLU A 189 -4.13 -8.16 -13.21
CA GLU A 189 -2.75 -7.87 -12.79
C GLU A 189 -2.65 -7.59 -11.28
N ASP A 190 -3.76 -7.11 -10.69
CA ASP A 190 -3.93 -6.86 -9.26
C ASP A 190 -4.78 -7.98 -8.66
N VAL A 191 -4.17 -8.82 -7.82
CA VAL A 191 -4.82 -9.98 -7.21
C VAL A 191 -4.86 -9.79 -5.71
N LYS A 192 -6.07 -9.50 -5.22
CA LYS A 192 -6.33 -9.43 -3.79
C LYS A 192 -6.75 -10.79 -3.25
N LEU A 193 -5.93 -11.36 -2.36
CA LEU A 193 -6.28 -12.57 -1.62
C LEU A 193 -6.84 -12.16 -0.25
N SER A 194 -8.17 -12.12 -0.15
CA SER A 194 -8.86 -11.89 1.13
C SER A 194 -8.95 -13.18 1.94
N GLY A 195 -8.55 -13.14 3.20
CA GLY A 195 -8.59 -14.28 4.13
C GLY A 195 -7.38 -14.31 5.05
N ALA A 196 -7.34 -15.23 6.02
CA ALA A 196 -6.11 -15.49 6.76
C ALA A 196 -5.06 -15.93 5.74
N ALA A 197 -4.09 -15.06 5.48
CA ALA A 197 -3.14 -15.30 4.42
C ALA A 197 -2.25 -16.50 4.75
N GLU A 198 -2.61 -17.65 4.19
CA GLU A 198 -1.68 -18.76 4.09
C GLU A 198 -0.41 -18.28 3.39
N PRO A 199 0.76 -18.83 3.74
CA PRO A 199 1.97 -18.60 2.97
C PRO A 199 1.72 -18.93 1.49
N LEU A 200 2.32 -18.18 0.57
CA LEU A 200 2.28 -18.47 -0.88
C LEU A 200 3.25 -19.63 -1.19
N ALA A 201 3.14 -20.73 -0.44
CA ALA A 201 4.05 -21.86 -0.53
C ALA A 201 3.97 -22.53 -1.90
N ASP A 202 2.78 -22.56 -2.50
CA ASP A 202 2.51 -23.11 -3.83
C ASP A 202 2.87 -22.14 -4.98
N GLY A 203 3.37 -20.96 -4.64
CA GLY A 203 3.95 -20.01 -5.58
C GLY A 203 2.97 -18.98 -6.17
N TRP A 204 3.49 -17.78 -6.37
CA TRP A 204 2.91 -16.71 -7.17
C TRP A 204 3.77 -16.52 -8.42
N VAL A 205 3.20 -16.79 -9.59
CA VAL A 205 3.91 -16.73 -10.87
C VAL A 205 3.37 -15.57 -11.70
N VAL A 206 4.28 -14.73 -12.19
CA VAL A 206 3.98 -13.64 -13.13
C VAL A 206 4.71 -13.93 -14.43
N HIS A 207 3.95 -14.18 -15.49
CA HIS A 207 4.44 -14.24 -16.85
C HIS A 207 4.43 -12.85 -17.47
N TYR A 208 5.52 -12.48 -18.12
CA TYR A 208 5.69 -11.18 -18.74
C TYR A 208 6.48 -11.28 -20.04
N GLU A 209 6.36 -10.25 -20.87
CA GLU A 209 7.08 -10.11 -22.13
C GLU A 209 7.89 -8.82 -22.10
N VAL A 210 9.17 -8.92 -22.49
CA VAL A 210 10.10 -7.80 -22.58
C VAL A 210 10.22 -7.37 -24.04
N GLY A 211 9.56 -6.26 -24.37
CA GLY A 211 9.52 -5.66 -25.71
C GLY A 211 10.74 -4.77 -26.02
N PRO A 212 10.87 -4.28 -27.26
CA PRO A 212 12.04 -3.53 -27.74
C PRO A 212 12.28 -2.20 -27.00
N GLU A 213 11.26 -1.61 -26.38
CA GLU A 213 11.34 -0.37 -25.62
C GLU A 213 11.88 -0.56 -24.20
N ALA A 214 11.89 -1.80 -23.67
CA ALA A 214 12.27 -2.02 -22.28
C ALA A 214 13.77 -1.73 -22.07
N ALA A 215 14.12 -1.16 -20.93
CA ALA A 215 15.52 -1.01 -20.55
C ALA A 215 16.12 -2.38 -20.20
N LEU A 216 17.08 -2.87 -21.00
CA LEU A 216 17.82 -4.11 -20.68
C LEU A 216 19.01 -3.87 -19.75
N GLY A 217 19.47 -2.62 -19.64
CA GLY A 217 20.52 -2.15 -18.72
C GLY A 217 21.83 -2.95 -18.76
N ALA A 218 22.92 -2.37 -19.29
CA ALA A 218 24.25 -2.99 -19.23
C ALA A 218 24.77 -3.14 -17.78
N ASP A 219 24.32 -2.29 -16.85
CA ASP A 219 25.01 -2.07 -15.56
C ASP A 219 24.23 -2.53 -14.32
N GLY A 220 22.92 -2.76 -14.42
CA GLY A 220 22.06 -2.96 -13.25
C GLY A 220 22.29 -4.27 -12.49
N CYS A 221 22.88 -5.26 -13.16
CA CYS A 221 23.19 -6.57 -12.59
C CYS A 221 24.68 -6.93 -12.62
N ALA A 222 25.51 -6.02 -13.13
CA ALA A 222 26.96 -6.18 -13.23
C ALA A 222 27.69 -5.47 -12.08
N ALA A 223 27.05 -4.55 -11.37
CA ALA A 223 27.61 -3.95 -10.17
C ALA A 223 27.64 -4.98 -9.03
N GLY A 224 28.83 -5.50 -8.73
CA GLY A 224 29.07 -6.32 -7.54
C GLY A 224 28.67 -5.61 -6.23
N PRO A 225 28.71 -6.31 -5.08
CA PRO A 225 28.01 -5.93 -3.85
C PRO A 225 28.40 -4.61 -3.16
N GLY A 226 29.24 -3.75 -3.74
CA GLY A 226 30.06 -2.79 -3.00
C GLY A 226 29.78 -1.29 -3.18
N GLY A 227 28.73 -0.85 -3.89
CA GLY A 227 28.63 0.57 -4.24
C GLY A 227 27.24 1.14 -4.37
N SER A 228 26.56 1.40 -3.26
CA SER A 228 25.53 2.45 -3.21
C SER A 228 25.48 3.00 -1.79
N GLY A 229 26.07 4.19 -1.63
CA GLY A 229 26.14 4.89 -0.36
C GLY A 229 24.75 5.13 0.22
N SER A 230 24.70 5.16 1.55
CA SER A 230 23.54 5.56 2.33
C SER A 230 23.20 7.03 2.01
N GLY A 231 22.50 7.27 0.92
CA GLY A 231 21.78 8.51 0.68
C GLY A 231 20.50 8.54 1.53
N SER A 232 20.65 8.41 2.86
CA SER A 232 19.56 8.66 3.81
C SER A 232 19.25 10.16 3.75
N GLY A 233 18.20 10.57 3.03
CA GLY A 233 17.82 11.98 3.13
C GLY A 233 16.62 12.48 2.37
N ARG A 234 16.25 11.97 1.19
CA ARG A 234 15.29 12.72 0.34
C ARG A 234 14.16 11.93 -0.33
N GLY A 235 14.02 10.62 -0.08
CA GLY A 235 12.93 9.81 -0.65
C GLY A 235 11.60 9.83 0.12
N ARG A 236 11.56 10.42 1.33
CA ARG A 236 10.42 10.32 2.28
C ARG A 236 9.13 11.07 1.87
N ALA A 237 9.11 11.81 0.76
CA ALA A 237 8.06 12.80 0.50
C ALA A 237 6.79 12.29 -0.22
N TRP A 238 6.80 11.13 -0.89
CA TRP A 238 5.68 10.79 -1.78
C TRP A 238 4.50 10.05 -1.10
N TRP A 239 4.73 9.24 -0.07
CA TRP A 239 3.64 8.54 0.63
C TRP A 239 2.87 9.39 1.65
N LEU A 240 3.49 10.43 2.23
CA LEU A 240 2.82 11.32 3.19
C LEU A 240 1.69 12.16 2.58
N ALA A 241 1.65 12.31 1.26
CA ALA A 241 0.60 13.07 0.58
C ALA A 241 -0.77 12.35 0.60
N LEU A 242 -0.83 11.01 0.72
CA LEU A 242 -2.09 10.27 0.62
C LEU A 242 -2.80 10.08 1.97
N VAL A 243 -2.08 9.98 3.09
CA VAL A 243 -2.70 9.77 4.42
C VAL A 243 -3.12 11.09 5.09
N GLY A 244 -2.39 12.19 4.84
CA GLY A 244 -2.70 13.50 5.43
C GLY A 244 -4.03 14.11 4.98
N ALA A 245 -4.50 13.79 3.76
CA ALA A 245 -5.74 14.35 3.22
C ALA A 245 -7.01 13.76 3.86
N ALA A 246 -6.97 12.51 4.36
CA ALA A 246 -8.14 11.85 4.94
C ALA A 246 -8.48 12.36 6.35
N VAL A 247 -7.48 12.71 7.17
CA VAL A 247 -7.69 13.16 8.55
C VAL A 247 -8.17 14.62 8.63
N LEU A 248 -7.72 15.49 7.71
CA LEU A 248 -8.17 16.89 7.69
C LEU A 248 -9.60 17.05 7.14
N GLY A 249 -10.05 16.16 6.24
CA GLY A 249 -11.41 16.19 5.69
C GLY A 249 -12.51 15.87 6.73
N ALA A 250 -12.25 14.93 7.64
CA ALA A 250 -13.21 14.55 8.69
C ALA A 250 -13.34 15.61 9.80
N GLY A 251 -12.24 16.31 10.13
CA GLY A 251 -12.24 17.36 11.16
C GLY A 251 -13.07 18.60 10.80
N LEU A 252 -13.07 18.99 9.53
CA LEU A 252 -13.80 20.19 9.06
C LEU A 252 -15.32 19.98 8.94
N LEU A 253 -15.79 18.75 8.68
CA LEU A 253 -17.22 18.46 8.64
C LEU A 253 -17.86 18.33 10.04
N GLY A 254 -17.10 17.88 11.05
CA GLY A 254 -17.61 17.78 12.43
C GLY A 254 -17.83 19.13 13.12
N TRP A 255 -17.08 20.17 12.75
CA TRP A 255 -17.16 21.47 13.42
C TRP A 255 -18.43 22.26 13.06
N LYS A 256 -18.96 22.08 11.84
CA LYS A 256 -20.13 22.84 11.37
C LYS A 256 -21.47 22.40 11.97
N VAL A 257 -21.54 21.24 12.62
CA VAL A 257 -22.81 20.68 13.15
C VAL A 257 -23.05 21.06 14.63
N ARG A 258 -22.05 21.57 15.35
CA ARG A 258 -22.16 21.76 16.81
C ARG A 258 -22.60 23.16 17.27
N THR A 259 -22.87 24.11 16.38
CA THR A 259 -23.21 25.50 16.76
C THR A 259 -24.71 25.85 16.73
N SER A 260 -25.63 24.91 16.50
CA SER A 260 -27.06 25.22 16.29
C SER A 260 -28.06 24.64 17.31
N ARG A 261 -27.68 24.47 18.58
CA ARG A 261 -28.66 24.19 19.65
C ARG A 261 -28.33 24.94 20.93
N GLY A 262 -29.12 25.97 21.25
CA GLY A 262 -29.06 26.53 22.61
C GLY A 262 -29.73 27.88 22.88
N THR A 263 -30.98 28.12 22.47
CA THR A 263 -31.84 29.13 23.14
C THR A 263 -33.31 28.72 23.06
N ARG A 264 -33.77 27.89 24.01
CA ARG A 264 -35.20 27.67 24.25
C ARG A 264 -35.56 28.25 25.61
N THR A 265 -36.09 29.45 25.56
CA THR A 265 -36.58 30.25 26.69
C THR A 265 -37.79 29.56 27.32
N SER A 266 -37.68 29.13 28.58
CA SER A 266 -38.81 28.63 29.36
C SER A 266 -39.64 29.80 29.87
N ARG A 267 -40.87 29.95 29.36
CA ARG A 267 -41.87 30.89 29.87
C ARG A 267 -42.62 30.21 31.02
N ARG A 268 -42.43 30.70 32.25
CA ARG A 268 -43.27 30.37 33.42
C ARG A 268 -44.63 31.05 33.26
N SER A 269 -45.70 30.27 33.24
CA SER A 269 -47.05 30.75 33.51
C SER A 269 -47.30 30.65 35.02
N ALA A 270 -47.64 31.77 35.64
CA ALA A 270 -48.30 31.83 36.93
C ALA A 270 -49.82 31.90 36.68
N SER A 271 -50.59 31.13 37.43
CA SER A 271 -52.02 31.38 37.62
C SER A 271 -52.39 31.08 39.06
N SER A 272 -52.90 32.13 39.68
CA SER A 272 -53.74 32.21 40.87
C SER A 272 -54.96 31.29 40.83
#